data_AF-A0A183I6K4-F1
#
_entry.id   AF-A0A183I6K4-F1
#
_cell.length_a   1.000
_cell.length_b   1.000
_cell.length_c   1.000
_cell.angle_alpha   90.00
_cell.angle_beta   90.00
_cell.angle_gamma   90.00
#
_symmetry.space_group_name_H-M   'P 1'
#
loop_
_entity.id
_entity.type
_entity.pdbx_description
1 polymer ?
#
loop_
_entity_poly.entity_id
_entity_poly.type
_entity_poly.pdbx_seq_one_letter_code
_entity_poly.pdbx_strand_id
1 'polypeptide(L)' 'MKENDFVRVADFIHEGVEILMKYQSQAGKTMKDFIAFTSSNAQFMADIDKLGEKVEQFTSQFDMPGNDDI' A
#
# COMPACT_ATOMS: atom_id res chain seq x y z
N MET A 1 16.92 9.03 -3.77
CA MET A 1 16.44 8.53 -2.46
C MET A 1 17.49 8.80 -1.38
N LYS A 2 17.10 9.34 -0.24
CA LYS A 2 17.92 9.67 0.95
C LYS A 2 17.25 9.09 2.20
N GLU A 3 17.88 9.18 3.37
CA GLU A 3 17.39 8.58 4.64
C GLU A 3 15.94 8.97 4.98
N ASN A 4 15.57 10.25 4.82
CA ASN A 4 14.19 10.70 5.06
C ASN A 4 13.16 10.04 4.12
N ASP A 5 13.57 9.66 2.91
CA ASP A 5 12.70 8.94 1.98
C ASP A 5 12.43 7.52 2.48
N PHE A 6 13.40 6.88 3.16
CA PHE A 6 13.20 5.59 3.81
C PHE A 6 12.27 5.66 5.02
N VAL A 7 12.33 6.75 5.79
CA VAL A 7 11.34 7.01 6.86
C VAL A 7 9.95 7.09 6.24
N ARG A 8 9.80 7.78 5.11
CA ARG A 8 8.52 7.88 4.40
C ARG A 8 8.02 6.52 3.89
N VAL A 9 8.92 5.66 3.42
CA VAL A 9 8.58 4.27 3.06
C VAL A 9 8.10 3.48 4.28
N ALA A 10 8.75 3.62 5.43
CA ALA A 10 8.33 2.98 6.67
C ALA A 10 6.92 3.46 7.10
N ASP A 11 6.61 4.75 6.94
CA ASP A 11 5.27 5.27 7.19
C ASP A 11 4.21 4.62 6.29
N PHE A 12 4.52 4.42 5.00
CA PHE A 12 3.57 3.75 4.09
C PHE A 12 3.35 2.27 4.45
N ILE A 13 4.41 1.56 4.86
CA ILE A 13 4.30 0.18 5.36
C ILE A 13 3.43 0.16 6.62
N HIS A 14 3.65 1.10 7.53
CA HIS A 14 2.85 1.22 8.75
C HIS A 14 1.38 1.53 8.44
N GLU A 15 1.09 2.49 7.56
CA GLU A 15 -0.27 2.84 7.13
C GLU A 15 -0.99 1.63 6.52
N GLY A 16 -0.30 0.81 5.72
CA GLY A 16 -0.85 -0.42 5.17
C GLY A 16 -1.24 -1.44 6.25
N VAL A 17 -0.42 -1.60 7.29
CA VAL A 17 -0.73 -2.46 8.44
C VAL A 17 -1.90 -1.90 9.24
N GLU A 18 -1.95 -0.59 9.48
CA GLU A 18 -3.06 0.06 10.18
C GLU A 18 -4.38 -0.09 9.42
N ILE A 19 -4.37 0.03 8.09
CA ILE A 19 -5.54 -0.25 7.25
C ILE A 19 -6.00 -1.69 7.49
N LEU A 20 -5.11 -2.67 7.40
CA LEU A 20 -5.47 -4.06 7.67
C LEU A 20 -6.05 -4.25 9.08
N MET A 21 -5.46 -3.63 10.10
CA MET A 21 -5.94 -3.72 11.48
C MET A 21 -7.37 -3.19 11.65
N LYS A 22 -7.78 -2.16 10.91
CA LYS A 22 -9.17 -1.65 10.91
C LYS A 22 -10.19 -2.70 10.47
N TYR A 23 -9.79 -3.61 9.58
CA TYR A 23 -10.65 -4.66 9.02
C TYR A 23 -10.29 -6.08 9.47
N GLN A 24 -9.36 -6.24 10.42
CA GLN A 24 -8.83 -7.53 10.83
C GLN A 24 -9.93 -8.52 11.27
N SER A 25 -11.00 -8.02 11.88
CA SER A 25 -12.16 -8.84 12.28
C SER A 25 -12.95 -9.41 11.09
N GLN A 26 -12.83 -8.81 9.91
CA GLN A 26 -13.51 -9.18 8.66
C GLN A 26 -12.61 -9.98 7.70
N ALA A 27 -11.29 -9.87 7.87
CA ALA A 27 -10.26 -10.49 7.02
C ALA A 27 -10.21 -12.03 7.07
N GLY A 28 -10.91 -12.65 8.02
CA GLY A 28 -10.88 -14.11 8.23
C GLY A 28 -9.57 -14.60 8.85
N LYS A 29 -9.47 -15.93 9.07
CA LYS A 29 -8.32 -16.55 9.76
C LYS A 29 -7.36 -17.27 8.82
N THR A 30 -7.80 -17.57 7.60
CA THR A 30 -7.00 -18.28 6.61
C THR A 30 -6.62 -17.35 5.46
N MET A 31 -5.54 -17.69 4.75
CA MET A 31 -5.13 -16.95 3.54
C MET A 31 -6.24 -16.92 2.48
N LYS A 32 -7.04 -18.00 2.38
CA LYS A 32 -8.18 -18.05 1.45
C LYS A 32 -9.25 -17.04 1.81
N ASP A 33 -9.59 -16.93 3.09
CA ASP A 33 -10.57 -15.94 3.57
C ASP A 33 -10.06 -14.52 3.35
N PHE A 34 -8.76 -14.30 3.58
CA PHE A 34 -8.13 -13.01 3.36
C PHE A 34 -8.22 -12.58 1.89
N ILE A 35 -7.85 -13.45 0.95
CA ILE A 35 -7.96 -13.16 -0.50
C ILE A 35 -9.41 -12.86 -0.90
N ALA A 36 -10.38 -13.60 -0.35
CA ALA A 36 -11.79 -13.34 -0.60
C ALA A 36 -12.24 -11.98 -0.02
N PHE A 37 -11.77 -11.63 1.17
CA PHE A 37 -12.02 -10.34 1.81
C PHE A 37 -11.45 -9.18 0.97
N THR A 38 -10.19 -9.26 0.54
CA THR A 38 -9.55 -8.18 -0.25
C THR A 38 -10.22 -7.97 -1.61
N SER A 39 -10.99 -8.94 -2.10
CA SER A 39 -11.73 -8.85 -3.36
C SER A 39 -13.20 -8.44 -3.19
N SER A 40 -13.72 -8.42 -1.96
CA SER A 40 -15.16 -8.20 -1.69
C SER A 40 -15.45 -6.97 -0.83
N ASN A 41 -14.50 -6.53 0.00
CA ASN A 41 -14.68 -5.35 0.83
C ASN A 41 -14.28 -4.08 0.06
N ALA A 42 -15.28 -3.41 -0.53
CA ALA A 42 -15.08 -2.20 -1.31
C ALA A 42 -14.43 -1.05 -0.54
N GLN A 43 -14.69 -0.93 0.77
CA GLN A 43 -14.10 0.12 1.59
C GLN A 43 -12.62 -0.14 1.88
N PHE A 44 -12.26 -1.40 2.18
CA PHE A 44 -10.87 -1.81 2.33
C PHE A 44 -10.10 -1.56 1.04
N MET A 45 -10.67 -1.95 -0.11
CA MET A 45 -10.07 -1.66 -1.42
C MET A 45 -9.87 -0.16 -1.63
N ALA A 46 -10.89 0.67 -1.38
CA ALA A 46 -10.78 2.12 -1.52
C ALA A 46 -9.70 2.73 -0.59
N ASP A 47 -9.55 2.22 0.63
CA ASP A 47 -8.50 2.67 1.55
C ASP A 47 -7.10 2.27 1.06
N ILE A 48 -6.96 1.05 0.52
CA ILE A 48 -5.72 0.56 -0.11
C ILE A 48 -5.38 1.32 -1.38
N ASP A 49 -6.35 1.57 -2.26
CA ASP A 49 -6.17 2.33 -3.50
C ASP A 49 -5.67 3.75 -3.19
N LYS A 50 -6.27 4.39 -2.18
CA LYS A 50 -5.83 5.71 -1.70
C LYS A 50 -4.41 5.69 -1.14
N LEU A 51 -4.00 4.62 -0.46
CA LEU A 51 -2.61 4.45 -0.04
C LEU A 51 -1.69 4.24 -1.26
N GLY A 52 -2.12 3.44 -2.23
CA GLY A 52 -1.43 3.22 -3.50
C GLY A 52 -1.16 4.52 -4.24
N GLU A 53 -2.17 5.38 -4.40
CA GLU A 53 -2.02 6.70 -5.03
C GLU A 53 -0.96 7.58 -4.32
N LYS A 54 -0.94 7.58 -2.98
CA LYS A 54 0.09 8.33 -2.22
C LYS A 54 1.49 7.77 -2.47
N VAL A 55 1.61 6.45 -2.55
CA VAL A 55 2.89 5.79 -2.82
C VAL A 55 3.36 6.12 -4.23
N GLU A 56 2.49 6.02 -5.24
CA GLU A 56 2.80 6.38 -6.63
C GLU A 56 3.20 7.85 -6.80
N GLN A 57 2.47 8.75 -6.15
CA GLN A 57 2.82 10.19 -6.14
C GLN A 57 4.18 10.45 -5.49
N PHE A 58 4.56 9.67 -4.47
CA PHE A 58 5.87 9.77 -3.86
C PHE A 58 6.96 9.15 -4.75
N THR A 59 6.73 7.97 -5.31
CA THR A 59 7.74 7.24 -6.09
C THR A 59 8.01 7.88 -7.45
N SER A 60 7.02 8.55 -8.05
CA SER A 60 7.17 9.28 -9.33
C SER A 60 8.19 10.43 -9.29
N GLN A 61 8.63 10.85 -8.09
CA GLN A 61 9.64 11.89 -7.91
C GLN A 61 11.08 11.35 -8.03
N PHE A 62 11.26 10.03 -8.05
CA PHE A 62 12.57 9.41 -8.18
C PHE A 62 12.79 8.95 -9.62
N ASP A 63 13.97 9.25 -10.15
CA ASP A 63 14.37 8.78 -11.47
C ASP A 63 14.45 7.25 -11.47
N MET A 64 13.89 6.63 -12.51
CA MET A 64 13.99 5.20 -12.73
C MET A 64 15.30 4.90 -13.48
N PRO A 65 16.28 4.24 -12.83
CA PRO A 65 17.54 3.91 -13.49
C PRO A 65 17.29 2.93 -14.65
N GLY A 66 17.91 3.20 -15.80
CA GLY A 66 17.77 2.39 -17.02
C GLY A 66 16.75 2.91 -18.03
N ASN A 67 16.16 4.09 -17.78
CA ASN A 67 15.28 4.78 -18.74
C ASN A 67 16.00 5.99 -19.36
N ASP A 68 17.11 5.74 -20.07
CA ASP A 68 17.84 6.77 -20.82
C ASP A 68 17.23 7.07 -22.20
N ASP A 69 16.21 6.34 -22.67
CA ASP A 69 15.62 6.56 -24.01
C ASP A 69 14.13 6.17 -24.07
N ILE A 70 13.25 7.19 -24.10
CA ILE A 70 12.10 7.25 -25.03
C ILE A 70 12.06 8.67 -25.61
#